data_AF-A0A257GTS8-F1
#
_entry.id   AF-A0A257GTS8-F1
#
_cell.length_a   1.000
_cell.length_b   1.000
_cell.length_c   1.000
_cell.angle_alpha   90.00
_cell.angle_beta   90.00
_cell.angle_gamma   90.00
#
_symmetry.space_group_name_H-M   'P 1'
#
loop_
_entity.id
_entity.type
_entity.pdbx_description
1 polymer ?
#
loop_
_entity_poly.entity_id
_entity_poly.type
_entity_poly.pdbx_seq_one_letter_code
_entity_poly.pdbx_strand_id
1 'polypeptide(L)'
;MKPALIGYTGFVGATLDVALAPTHRYRSTNIDEIRGESVDRVICAGVQAMKWWANLHPDEDLSGIARLLDPLTEVKADRFTLVSSIDVYPAPRLVDEY
;
A
#
# COMPACT_ATOMS: atom_id res chain seq x y z
N MET A 1 -15.57 1.14 -13.98
CA MET A 1 -15.07 0.98 -12.61
C MET A 1 -13.97 2.00 -12.37
N LYS A 2 -13.90 2.63 -11.19
CA LYS A 2 -12.87 3.58 -10.80
C LYS A 2 -11.88 2.94 -9.79
N PRO A 3 -10.89 2.14 -10.25
CA PRO A 3 -9.88 1.61 -9.35
C PRO A 3 -8.91 2.70 -8.90
N ALA A 4 -8.66 2.75 -7.59
CA ALA A 4 -7.63 3.54 -6.95
C ALA A 4 -6.41 2.65 -6.64
N LEU A 5 -5.21 3.14 -6.96
CA LEU A 5 -3.94 2.48 -6.62
C LEU A 5 -3.12 3.36 -5.68
N ILE A 6 -2.79 2.83 -4.51
CA ILE A 6 -1.90 3.46 -3.54
C ILE A 6 -0.52 2.79 -3.63
N GLY A 7 0.54 3.59 -3.69
CA GLY A 7 1.92 3.13 -3.84
C GLY A 7 2.38 2.97 -5.29
N TYR A 8 1.75 3.67 -6.26
CA TYR A 8 2.01 3.47 -7.70
C TYR A 8 3.45 3.72 -8.17
N THR A 9 4.27 4.44 -7.38
CA THR A 9 5.70 4.67 -7.65
C THR A 9 6.63 3.60 -7.07
N GLY A 10 6.12 2.69 -6.24
CA GLY A 10 6.90 1.59 -5.65
C GLY A 10 7.10 0.44 -6.63
N PHE A 11 7.96 -0.52 -6.27
CA PHE A 11 8.30 -1.66 -7.13
C PHE A 11 7.06 -2.43 -7.63
N VAL A 12 6.21 -2.91 -6.72
CA VAL A 12 4.97 -3.62 -7.07
C VAL A 12 3.94 -2.67 -7.68
N GLY A 13 3.82 -1.45 -7.13
CA GLY A 13 2.86 -0.47 -7.58
C GLY A 13 3.07 -0.02 -9.03
N ALA A 14 4.31 0.13 -9.48
CA ALA A 14 4.61 0.52 -10.86
C ALA A 14 4.17 -0.55 -11.86
N THR A 15 4.35 -1.84 -11.54
CA THR A 15 3.84 -2.94 -12.37
C THR A 15 2.31 -2.96 -12.39
N LEU A 16 1.66 -2.76 -11.23
CA LEU A 16 0.21 -2.71 -11.14
C LEU A 16 -0.38 -1.50 -11.87
N ASP A 17 0.31 -0.35 -11.89
CA ASP A 17 -0.14 0.85 -12.59
C ASP A 17 -0.25 0.61 -14.09
N VAL A 18 0.76 -0.04 -14.68
CA VAL A 18 0.76 -0.41 -16.10
C VAL A 18 -0.33 -1.44 -16.40
N ALA A 19 -0.46 -2.47 -15.57
CA ALA A 19 -1.39 -3.58 -15.82
C ALA A 19 -2.87 -3.19 -15.61
N LEU A 20 -3.16 -2.35 -14.62
CA LEU A 20 -4.52 -2.02 -14.20
C LEU A 20 -5.02 -0.68 -14.78
N ALA A 21 -4.12 0.19 -15.25
CA ALA A 21 -4.42 1.56 -15.69
C ALA A 21 -5.41 2.28 -14.74
N PRO A 22 -5.07 2.43 -13.44
CA PRO A 22 -5.98 2.96 -12.45
C PRO A 22 -6.42 4.40 -12.75
N THR A 23 -7.67 4.70 -12.43
CA THR A 23 -8.24 6.04 -12.59
C THR A 23 -7.68 7.01 -11.55
N HIS A 24 -7.34 6.51 -10.36
CA HIS A 24 -6.80 7.30 -9.26
C HIS A 24 -5.47 6.71 -8.78
N ARG A 25 -4.49 7.57 -8.50
CA ARG A 25 -3.12 7.20 -8.13
C ARG A 25 -2.67 7.99 -6.91
N TYR A 26 -2.22 7.29 -5.87
CA TYR A 26 -1.75 7.90 -4.64
C TYR A 26 -0.38 7.35 -4.23
N ARG A 27 0.44 8.21 -3.64
CA ARG A 27 1.73 7.91 -3.02
C ARG A 27 1.86 8.74 -1.73
N SER A 28 2.94 8.55 -0.98
CA SER A 28 3.14 9.22 0.32
C SER A 28 2.96 10.75 0.29
N THR A 29 3.28 11.41 -0.82
CA THR A 29 3.18 12.88 -0.96
C THR A 29 1.78 13.39 -1.26
N ASN A 30 0.84 12.53 -1.68
CA ASN A 30 -0.51 12.95 -2.08
C ASN A 30 -1.61 12.02 -1.55
N ILE A 31 -1.31 11.13 -0.61
CA ILE A 31 -2.29 10.19 -0.05
C ILE A 31 -3.49 10.90 0.60
N ASP A 32 -3.31 12.13 1.09
CA ASP A 32 -4.40 12.93 1.66
C ASP A 32 -5.48 13.31 0.63
N GLU A 33 -5.18 13.26 -0.68
CA GLU A 33 -6.16 13.57 -1.74
C GLU A 33 -7.29 12.53 -1.82
N ILE A 34 -7.09 11.31 -1.27
CA ILE A 34 -8.09 10.24 -1.31
C ILE A 34 -9.27 10.48 -0.35
N ARG A 35 -9.17 11.45 0.57
CA ARG A 35 -10.18 11.66 1.62
C ARG A 35 -11.55 11.97 1.03
N GLY A 36 -12.57 11.31 1.56
CA GLY A 36 -13.96 11.48 1.13
C GLY A 36 -14.27 10.89 -0.24
N GLU A 37 -13.30 10.26 -0.93
CA GLU A 37 -13.56 9.61 -2.21
C GLU A 37 -14.43 8.36 -2.05
N SER A 38 -15.25 8.10 -3.07
CA SER A 38 -16.04 6.87 -3.22
C SER A 38 -15.63 6.17 -4.51
N VAL A 39 -15.03 4.99 -4.37
CA VAL A 39 -14.41 4.23 -5.46
C VAL A 39 -14.84 2.76 -5.42
N ASP A 40 -14.89 2.09 -6.57
CA ASP A 40 -15.33 0.68 -6.59
C ASP A 40 -14.26 -0.25 -5.97
N ARG A 41 -12.98 0.09 -6.14
CA ARG A 41 -11.88 -0.73 -5.65
C ARG A 41 -10.66 0.09 -5.27
N VAL A 42 -10.08 -0.20 -4.10
CA VAL A 42 -8.77 0.29 -3.68
C VAL A 42 -7.78 -0.87 -3.69
N ILE A 43 -6.65 -0.69 -4.38
CA ILE A 43 -5.49 -1.57 -4.28
C ILE A 43 -4.39 -0.81 -3.54
N CYS A 44 -3.97 -1.32 -2.39
CA CYS A 44 -2.96 -0.70 -1.55
C CYS A 44 -1.64 -1.48 -1.63
N ALA A 45 -0.65 -0.90 -2.29
CA ALA A 45 0.74 -1.36 -2.37
C ALA A 45 1.72 -0.30 -1.81
N GLY A 46 1.24 0.56 -0.91
CA GLY A 46 1.97 1.71 -0.39
C GLY A 46 2.72 1.49 0.93
N VAL A 47 2.69 0.29 1.50
CA VAL A 47 3.39 -0.04 2.75
C VAL A 47 4.87 -0.30 2.46
N GLN A 48 5.77 0.16 3.33
CA GLN A 48 7.20 -0.13 3.27
C GLN A 48 7.43 -1.66 3.34
N ALA A 49 8.17 -2.20 2.36
CA ALA A 49 8.45 -3.64 2.28
C ALA A 49 9.79 -4.06 2.92
N MET A 50 10.58 -3.10 3.39
CA MET A 50 11.96 -3.36 3.85
C MET A 50 11.98 -3.72 5.33
N LYS A 51 11.89 -5.01 5.64
CA LYS A 51 11.91 -5.55 7.02
C LYS A 51 13.10 -5.05 7.84
N TRP A 52 14.29 -4.94 7.24
CA TRP A 52 15.48 -4.43 7.93
C TRP A 52 15.33 -2.97 8.36
N TRP A 53 14.69 -2.14 7.53
CA TRP A 53 14.43 -0.74 7.83
C TRP A 53 13.39 -0.60 8.93
N ALA A 54 12.28 -1.36 8.84
CA ALA A 54 11.26 -1.40 9.88
C ALA A 54 11.82 -1.87 11.24
N ASN A 55 12.75 -2.83 11.25
CA ASN A 55 13.42 -3.27 12.48
C ASN A 55 14.37 -2.20 13.05
N LEU A 56 15.01 -1.41 12.19
CA LEU A 56 15.95 -0.35 12.58
C LEU A 56 15.22 0.93 13.03
N HIS A 57 14.07 1.22 12.41
CA HIS A 57 13.27 2.44 12.59
C HIS A 57 11.77 2.12 12.84
N PRO A 58 11.44 1.39 13.92
CA PRO A 58 10.08 0.90 14.16
C PRO A 58 9.05 2.02 14.34
N ASP A 59 9.44 3.13 14.99
CA ASP A 59 8.55 4.28 15.20
C ASP A 59 8.27 5.02 13.88
N GLU A 60 9.26 5.13 13.00
CA GLU A 60 9.10 5.75 11.69
C GLU A 60 8.23 4.90 10.77
N ASP A 61 8.40 3.58 10.80
CA ASP A 61 7.57 2.64 10.06
C ASP A 61 6.10 2.71 10.51
N LEU A 62 5.89 2.69 11.83
CA LEU A 62 4.55 2.83 12.41
C LEU A 62 3.91 4.19 12.07
N SER A 63 4.68 5.27 12.10
CA SER A 63 4.24 6.61 11.70
C SER A 63 3.86 6.65 10.21
N GLY A 64 4.63 6.00 9.34
CA GLY A 64 4.32 5.87 7.92
C GLY A 64 3.02 5.09 7.68
N ILE A 65 2.80 3.99 8.41
CA ILE A 65 1.56 3.22 8.38
C ILE A 65 0.39 4.08 8.87
N ALA A 66 0.54 4.80 9.98
CA ALA A 66 -0.51 5.68 10.50
C ALA A 66 -0.88 6.78 9.49
N ARG A 67 0.11 7.41 8.84
CA ARG A 67 -0.11 8.40 7.78
C ARG A 67 -0.86 7.83 6.57
N LEU A 68 -0.64 6.56 6.24
CA LEU A 68 -1.38 5.88 5.19
C LEU A 68 -2.82 5.56 5.62
N LEU A 69 -3.02 5.11 6.86
CA LEU A 69 -4.33 4.68 7.36
C LEU A 69 -5.29 5.85 7.60
N ASP A 70 -4.77 7.00 8.04
CA ASP A 70 -5.62 8.13 8.44
C ASP A 70 -6.55 8.64 7.32
N PRO A 71 -6.07 8.93 6.08
CA PRO A 71 -6.94 9.27 4.95
C PRO A 71 -7.94 8.17 4.58
N LEU A 72 -7.59 6.90 4.78
CA LEU A 72 -8.41 5.76 4.40
C LEU A 72 -9.64 5.60 5.29
N THR A 73 -9.64 6.19 6.49
CA THR A 73 -10.82 6.19 7.38
C THR A 73 -12.02 6.90 6.77
N GLU A 74 -11.80 7.80 5.82
CA GLU A 74 -12.83 8.60 5.14
C GLU A 74 -13.19 8.05 3.75
N VAL A 75 -12.55 6.98 3.31
CA VAL A 75 -12.75 6.39 1.97
C VAL A 75 -13.90 5.40 2.00
N LYS A 76 -14.78 5.47 0.98
CA LYS A 76 -15.77 4.44 0.71
C LYS A 76 -15.32 3.58 -0.46
N ALA A 77 -15.19 2.28 -0.22
CA ALA A 77 -14.83 1.33 -1.27
C ALA A 77 -15.62 0.02 -1.16
N ASP A 78 -16.09 -0.51 -2.30
CA ASP A 78 -16.76 -1.81 -2.33
C ASP A 78 -15.76 -2.95 -2.06
N ARG A 79 -14.49 -2.74 -2.44
CA ARG A 79 -13.40 -3.69 -2.16
C ARG A 79 -12.09 -2.97 -1.88
N PHE A 80 -11.44 -3.38 -0.80
CA PHE A 80 -10.06 -3.00 -0.49
C PHE A 80 -9.15 -4.23 -0.59
N THR A 81 -8.05 -4.12 -1.32
CA THR A 81 -7.03 -5.17 -1.44
C THR A 81 -5.69 -4.63 -0.97
N LEU A 82 -5.18 -5.17 0.15
CA LEU A 82 -3.83 -4.92 0.62
C LEU A 82 -2.87 -5.89 -0.06
N VAL A 83 -1.84 -5.37 -0.71
CA VAL A 83 -0.72 -6.16 -1.21
C VAL A 83 0.36 -6.18 -0.13
N SER A 84 0.66 -7.37 0.39
CA SER A 84 1.64 -7.59 1.45
C SER A 84 2.71 -8.60 1.02
N SER A 85 3.81 -8.70 1.77
CA SER A 85 4.90 -9.65 1.54
C SER A 85 4.77 -10.86 2.45
N ILE A 86 5.44 -11.96 2.10
CA ILE A 86 5.65 -13.11 2.98
C ILE A 86 6.44 -12.74 4.25
N ASP A 87 7.20 -11.64 4.20
CA ASP A 87 8.04 -11.13 5.29
C ASP A 87 7.28 -10.75 6.57
N VAL A 88 5.94 -10.73 6.54
CA VAL A 88 5.10 -10.61 7.73
C VAL A 88 5.28 -11.78 8.71
N TYR A 89 5.79 -12.92 8.24
CA TYR A 89 6.10 -14.07 9.10
C TYR A 89 7.56 -14.01 9.60
N PRO A 90 7.80 -14.18 10.91
CA PRO A 90 9.14 -14.11 11.48
C PRO A 90 10.06 -15.25 10.99
N ALA A 91 9.49 -16.39 10.59
CA ALA A 91 10.20 -17.50 9.98
C ALA A 91 9.44 -17.99 8.74
N PRO A 92 9.97 -17.76 7.52
CA PRO A 92 9.48 -18.40 6.31
C PRO A 92 9.64 -19.92 6.47
N ARG A 93 8.55 -20.68 6.41
CA ARG A 93 8.64 -22.15 6.48
C ARG A 93 8.85 -22.70 5.07
N LEU A 94 9.97 -23.40 4.85
CA LEU A 94 10.26 -24.18 3.64
C LEU A 94 10.31 -23.35 2.34
N VAL A 95 11.01 -22.22 2.34
CA VAL A 95 11.27 -21.46 1.11
C VAL A 95 12.77 -21.25 0.91
N ASP A 96 13.18 -21.29 -0.36
CA ASP A 96 14.49 -20.87 -0.82
C ASP A 96 14.36 -19.40 -1.23
N GLU A 97 15.05 -18.50 -0.53
CA GLU A 97 15.03 -17.04 -0.79
C GLU A 97 16.29 -16.58 -1.56
N TYR A 98 17.05 -17.52 -2.12
CA TYR A 98 18.26 -17.24 -2.90
C TYR A 98 18.00 -17.03 -4.40
#